data_AF-A0A4Q7X6C2-F1
#
_entry.id   AF-A0A4Q7X6C2-F1
#
_cell.length_a   1.000
_cell.length_b   1.000
_cell.length_c   1.000
_cell.angle_alpha   90.00
_cell.angle_beta   90.00
_cell.angle_gamma   90.00
#
_symmetry.space_group_name_H-M   'P 1'
#
loop_
_entity.id
_entity.type
_entity.pdbx_description
1 polymer ?
#
loop_
_entity_poly.entity_id
_entity_poly.type
_entity_poly.pdbx_seq_one_letter_code
_entity_poly.pdbx_strand_id
1 'polypeptide(L)'
;MDGGVVTLFLCGDVMLGRGVDQILAHPGSPELREDHVRDARSYVRLAEAVNGPVPAPVDPAWPWGEALGWLAERDPDVRILNLETSVTRGSAFALDKAVHYRMHPANLPALAVARPDVCVLANNHVLDFGRPGLEETLVSLRGAGLRTAGAGRNTAEAYAPAVVALPGGGRVLVFALGAPSAGVPSAWAATPGTSGVAYVPELSAGTAAAVVRHVGRAKRPGDLAVVSVHWGSNWGYRVAREQVRFARLLVDGGVDVVHGHSAHHPRRPEVYRGRLVLHGCGDFIDDYEGIAGYEEYRADLRIAYLVTLEAGAGAAAPGRLTEMRMLPLRARRMRLEHAPPEDRVWLRDVLGRISDGARVTADADGTLVLAPSAVTPGVRS
;
A
#
# COMPACT_ATOMS: atom_id res chain seq x y z
N MET A 1 -12.31 21.63 -24.52
CA MET A 1 -11.18 20.71 -24.30
C MET A 1 -11.01 20.64 -22.80
N ASP A 2 -11.97 20.03 -22.12
CA ASP A 2 -11.93 19.97 -20.66
C ASP A 2 -10.97 18.84 -20.31
N GLY A 3 -9.81 19.19 -19.75
CA GLY A 3 -8.89 18.21 -19.20
C GLY A 3 -9.64 17.43 -18.11
N GLY A 4 -9.71 16.11 -18.25
CA GLY A 4 -10.33 15.25 -17.26
C GLY A 4 -9.43 15.10 -16.02
N VAL A 5 -10.01 14.62 -14.93
CA VAL A 5 -9.25 14.16 -13.77
C VAL A 5 -9.53 12.68 -13.53
N VAL A 6 -8.59 12.01 -12.88
CA VAL A 6 -8.73 10.64 -12.38
C VAL A 6 -8.40 10.66 -10.90
N THR A 7 -9.26 10.07 -10.08
CA THR A 7 -9.08 9.96 -8.63
C THR A 7 -8.70 8.53 -8.27
N LEU A 8 -7.52 8.36 -7.69
CA LEU A 8 -7.04 7.09 -7.18
C LEU A 8 -7.25 7.02 -5.67
N PHE A 9 -7.78 5.92 -5.17
CA PHE A 9 -7.63 5.56 -3.76
C PHE A 9 -6.37 4.74 -3.56
N LEU A 10 -5.52 5.22 -2.65
CA LEU A 10 -4.33 4.52 -2.17
C LEU A 10 -4.41 4.39 -0.64
N CYS A 11 -3.76 3.36 -0.11
CA CYS A 11 -3.58 3.19 1.33
C CYS A 11 -2.24 2.52 1.66
N GLY A 12 -1.99 2.38 2.96
CA GLY A 12 -0.90 1.59 3.50
C GLY A 12 -1.05 0.08 3.34
N ASP A 13 -0.30 -0.65 4.14
CA ASP A 13 -0.25 -2.11 4.10
C ASP A 13 -1.54 -2.74 4.66
N VAL A 14 -2.16 -3.62 3.87
CA VAL A 14 -3.39 -4.34 4.25
C VAL A 14 -3.00 -5.76 4.64
N MET A 15 -2.90 -6.00 5.94
CA MET A 15 -2.53 -7.25 6.58
C MET A 15 -3.74 -7.88 7.28
N LEU A 16 -4.59 -8.53 6.49
CA LEU A 16 -5.77 -9.27 7.00
C LEU A 16 -5.42 -10.64 7.59
N GLY A 17 -4.14 -11.00 7.62
CA GLY A 17 -3.65 -12.26 8.17
C GLY A 17 -3.43 -12.22 9.68
N ARG A 18 -2.87 -13.31 10.23
CA ARG A 18 -2.44 -13.39 11.63
C ARG A 18 -3.63 -13.11 12.58
N GLY A 19 -3.56 -12.12 13.46
CA GLY A 19 -4.61 -11.80 14.44
C GLY A 19 -5.93 -11.37 13.79
N VAL A 20 -5.88 -10.60 12.70
CA VAL A 20 -7.09 -10.16 11.98
C VAL A 20 -7.84 -11.36 11.40
N ASP A 21 -7.14 -12.35 10.83
CA ASP A 21 -7.75 -13.57 10.32
C ASP A 21 -8.48 -14.36 11.42
N GLN A 22 -7.99 -14.31 12.65
CA GLN A 22 -8.56 -15.03 13.79
C GLN A 22 -9.89 -14.48 14.29
N ILE A 23 -10.23 -13.23 13.96
CA ILE A 23 -11.53 -12.64 14.32
C ILE A 23 -12.58 -12.77 13.21
N LEU A 24 -12.18 -13.21 12.00
CA LEU A 24 -13.08 -13.40 10.86
C LEU A 24 -13.84 -14.74 10.93
N ALA A 25 -14.80 -14.94 10.02
CA ALA A 25 -15.70 -16.09 10.03
C ALA A 25 -15.02 -17.45 9.77
N HIS A 26 -13.88 -17.47 9.07
CA HIS A 26 -13.18 -18.70 8.68
C HIS A 26 -11.70 -18.66 9.07
N PRO A 27 -11.37 -18.57 10.37
CA PRO A 27 -9.98 -18.43 10.79
C PRO A 27 -9.14 -19.64 10.36
N GLY A 28 -7.96 -19.37 9.82
CA GLY A 28 -6.95 -20.38 9.53
C GLY A 28 -6.26 -20.89 10.81
N SER A 29 -5.26 -21.75 10.64
CA SER A 29 -4.43 -22.20 11.77
C SER A 29 -3.81 -20.99 12.49
N PRO A 30 -3.94 -20.87 13.83
CA PRO A 30 -3.30 -19.80 14.59
C PRO A 30 -1.79 -20.04 14.79
N GLU A 31 -1.24 -21.18 14.37
CA GLU A 31 0.17 -21.51 14.60
C GLU A 31 1.10 -20.49 13.95
N LEU A 32 2.02 -19.96 14.76
CA LEU A 32 3.08 -19.06 14.33
C LEU A 32 4.46 -19.62 14.70
N ARG A 33 5.47 -19.25 13.91
CA ARG A 33 6.88 -19.57 14.15
C ARG A 33 7.71 -18.29 14.33
N GLU A 34 7.22 -17.43 15.20
CA GLU A 34 7.89 -16.18 15.56
C GLU A 34 8.60 -16.34 16.91
N ASP A 35 9.62 -15.52 17.16
CA ASP A 35 10.48 -15.66 18.34
C ASP A 35 9.70 -15.47 19.65
N HIS A 36 8.72 -14.57 19.65
CA HIS A 36 7.99 -14.17 20.86
C HIS A 36 6.55 -14.66 20.91
N VAL A 37 5.92 -14.93 19.76
CA VAL A 37 4.51 -15.31 19.67
C VAL A 37 4.37 -16.56 18.81
N ARG A 38 3.69 -17.58 19.35
CA ARG A 38 3.47 -18.86 18.66
C ARG A 38 2.01 -19.12 18.30
N ASP A 39 1.13 -18.20 18.69
CA ASP A 39 -0.32 -18.30 18.47
C ASP A 39 -0.87 -16.93 18.08
N ALA A 40 -1.44 -16.83 16.88
CA ALA A 40 -1.95 -15.59 16.30
C ALA A 40 -3.06 -14.93 17.13
N ARG A 41 -3.79 -15.70 17.95
CA ARG A 41 -4.80 -15.16 18.87
C ARG A 41 -4.18 -14.35 20.01
N SER A 42 -2.86 -14.40 20.18
CA SER A 42 -2.17 -13.52 21.12
C SER A 42 -2.25 -12.06 20.70
N TYR A 43 -2.25 -11.76 19.39
CA TYR A 43 -2.43 -10.39 18.90
C TYR A 43 -3.84 -9.87 19.16
N VAL A 44 -4.86 -10.74 19.08
CA VAL A 44 -6.23 -10.39 19.51
C VAL A 44 -6.25 -10.03 20.99
N ARG A 45 -5.63 -10.85 21.86
CA ARG A 45 -5.53 -10.55 23.29
C ARG A 45 -4.77 -9.26 23.60
N LEU A 46 -3.72 -8.93 22.83
CA LEU A 46 -2.99 -7.66 22.97
C LEU A 46 -3.89 -6.47 22.63
N ALA A 47 -4.63 -6.55 21.51
CA ALA A 47 -5.59 -5.52 21.13
C ALA A 47 -6.68 -5.35 22.21
N GLU A 48 -7.22 -6.46 22.73
CA GLU A 48 -8.24 -6.46 23.77
C GLU A 48 -7.74 -5.84 25.09
N ALA A 49 -6.48 -6.07 25.45
CA ALA A 49 -5.89 -5.53 26.66
C ALA A 49 -5.83 -3.99 26.68
N VAL A 50 -5.69 -3.36 25.52
CA VAL A 50 -5.61 -1.88 25.42
C VAL A 50 -6.92 -1.23 24.97
N ASN A 51 -7.77 -1.93 24.23
CA ASN A 51 -8.95 -1.35 23.58
C ASN A 51 -10.29 -2.01 23.98
N GLY A 52 -10.27 -3.01 24.86
CA GLY A 52 -11.44 -3.79 25.27
C GLY A 52 -11.80 -4.89 24.26
N PRO A 53 -12.86 -5.68 24.55
CA PRO A 53 -13.19 -6.88 23.79
C PRO A 53 -13.33 -6.66 22.29
N VAL A 54 -12.80 -7.59 21.50
CA VAL A 54 -12.97 -7.63 20.04
C VAL A 54 -14.00 -8.72 19.73
N PRO A 55 -15.12 -8.40 19.06
CA PRO A 55 -16.10 -9.43 18.69
C PRO A 55 -15.45 -10.48 17.77
N ALA A 56 -15.90 -11.73 17.86
CA ALA A 56 -15.50 -12.79 16.93
C ALA A 56 -16.59 -13.88 16.87
N PRO A 57 -17.02 -14.33 15.67
CA PRO A 57 -16.60 -13.80 14.37
C PRO A 57 -17.18 -12.41 14.08
N VAL A 58 -16.46 -11.60 13.31
CA VAL A 58 -16.92 -10.30 12.81
C VAL A 58 -17.41 -10.36 11.37
N ASP A 59 -18.22 -9.37 10.99
CA ASP A 59 -18.57 -9.13 9.59
C ASP A 59 -17.32 -8.82 8.75
N PRO A 60 -17.22 -9.26 7.48
CA PRO A 60 -16.09 -8.95 6.60
C PRO A 60 -15.74 -7.45 6.49
N ALA A 61 -16.70 -6.55 6.69
CA ALA A 61 -16.49 -5.10 6.68
C ALA A 61 -15.80 -4.56 7.94
N TRP A 62 -15.74 -5.35 9.03
CA TRP A 62 -15.26 -4.88 10.33
C TRP A 62 -13.86 -4.26 10.30
N PRO A 63 -12.82 -4.86 9.69
CA PRO A 63 -11.48 -4.28 9.69
C PRO A 63 -11.43 -2.91 9.01
N TRP A 64 -12.25 -2.71 7.98
CA TRP A 64 -12.29 -1.46 7.21
C TRP A 64 -13.07 -0.34 7.91
N GLY A 65 -14.03 -0.69 8.77
CA GLY A 65 -14.82 0.26 9.55
C GLY A 65 -15.28 1.49 8.76
N GLU A 66 -14.93 2.68 9.27
CA GLU A 66 -15.36 3.97 8.70
C GLU A 66 -14.76 4.26 7.32
N ALA A 67 -13.70 3.57 6.91
CA ALA A 67 -13.09 3.78 5.59
C ALA A 67 -14.03 3.39 4.45
N LEU A 68 -14.91 2.39 4.64
CA LEU A 68 -15.85 1.96 3.58
C LEU A 68 -16.88 3.02 3.25
N GLY A 69 -17.43 3.70 4.27
CA GLY A 69 -18.38 4.79 4.07
C GLY A 69 -17.75 5.92 3.27
N TRP A 70 -16.53 6.31 3.65
CA TRP A 70 -15.77 7.34 2.94
C TRP A 70 -15.46 6.96 1.49
N LEU A 71 -15.07 5.72 1.23
CA LEU A 71 -14.84 5.21 -0.13
C LEU A 71 -16.11 5.14 -0.97
N ALA A 72 -17.24 4.80 -0.36
CA ALA A 72 -18.53 4.76 -1.05
C ALA A 72 -19.01 6.17 -1.42
N GLU A 73 -18.82 7.14 -0.55
CA GLU A 73 -19.23 8.53 -0.78
C GLU A 73 -18.39 9.24 -1.86
N ARG A 74 -17.08 8.95 -1.93
CA ARG A 74 -16.18 9.62 -2.90
C ARG A 74 -16.02 8.88 -4.23
N ASP A 75 -16.40 7.61 -4.28
CA ASP A 75 -16.36 6.72 -5.44
C ASP A 75 -15.12 6.93 -6.36
N PRO A 76 -13.89 6.66 -5.87
CA PRO A 76 -12.68 6.81 -6.66
C PRO A 76 -12.70 5.91 -7.91
N ASP A 77 -12.09 6.39 -9.00
CA ASP A 77 -12.02 5.69 -10.28
C ASP A 77 -11.23 4.38 -10.19
N VAL A 78 -10.18 4.35 -9.36
CA VAL A 78 -9.32 3.17 -9.17
C VAL A 78 -8.89 3.04 -7.71
N ARG A 79 -9.01 1.84 -7.15
CA ARG A 79 -8.61 1.49 -5.77
C ARG A 79 -7.40 0.55 -5.77
N ILE A 80 -6.27 1.00 -5.23
CA ILE A 80 -5.00 0.26 -5.21
C ILE A 80 -4.53 0.09 -3.76
N LEU A 81 -4.24 -1.15 -3.36
CA LEU A 81 -3.72 -1.48 -2.03
C LEU A 81 -2.52 -2.41 -2.12
N ASN A 82 -1.65 -2.41 -1.09
CA ASN A 82 -0.66 -3.46 -0.89
C ASN A 82 -1.26 -4.54 0.01
N LEU A 83 -1.42 -5.75 -0.51
CA LEU A 83 -1.89 -6.90 0.25
C LEU A 83 -0.67 -7.61 0.82
N GLU A 84 -0.34 -7.30 2.07
CA GLU A 84 0.86 -7.78 2.76
C GLU A 84 0.58 -9.03 3.60
N THR A 85 -0.07 -10.00 2.97
CA THR A 85 -0.36 -11.28 3.59
C THR A 85 -0.44 -12.37 2.53
N SER A 86 -0.09 -13.60 2.93
CA SER A 86 -0.34 -14.79 2.13
C SER A 86 -1.79 -15.25 2.32
N VAL A 87 -2.53 -15.45 1.22
CA VAL A 87 -3.90 -15.96 1.22
C VAL A 87 -3.87 -17.46 0.93
N THR A 88 -3.74 -18.27 1.98
CA THR A 88 -3.44 -19.70 1.83
C THR A 88 -3.89 -20.54 3.02
N ARG A 89 -4.21 -21.80 2.76
CA ARG A 89 -4.40 -22.85 3.77
C ARG A 89 -3.12 -23.62 4.07
N GLY A 90 -2.07 -23.39 3.28
CA GLY A 90 -0.79 -24.07 3.38
C GLY A 90 -0.16 -23.93 4.76
N SER A 91 0.47 -25.00 5.23
CA SER A 91 1.11 -25.09 6.55
C SER A 91 2.64 -24.98 6.50
N ALA A 92 3.23 -24.87 5.30
CA ALA A 92 4.67 -24.64 5.14
C ALA A 92 5.05 -23.27 5.70
N PHE A 93 6.21 -23.11 6.33
CA PHE A 93 6.72 -21.81 6.74
C PHE A 93 7.99 -21.50 5.96
N ALA A 94 8.14 -20.25 5.52
CA ALA A 94 9.41 -19.78 4.98
C ALA A 94 10.52 -19.95 6.02
N LEU A 95 11.72 -20.30 5.55
CA LEU A 95 12.89 -20.42 6.41
C LEU A 95 13.35 -19.02 6.84
N ASP A 96 13.85 -18.91 8.07
CA ASP A 96 14.49 -17.71 8.63
C ASP A 96 13.64 -16.42 8.54
N LYS A 97 12.30 -16.56 8.58
CA LYS A 97 11.37 -15.45 8.59
C LYS A 97 10.88 -15.19 10.02
N ALA A 98 10.98 -13.95 10.47
CA ALA A 98 10.67 -13.57 11.85
C ALA A 98 9.15 -13.46 12.15
N VAL A 99 8.35 -13.11 11.15
CA VAL A 99 6.90 -12.81 11.29
C VAL A 99 6.14 -13.40 10.11
N HIS A 100 4.96 -13.98 10.37
CA HIS A 100 4.20 -14.70 9.34
C HIS A 100 2.73 -14.25 9.29
N TYR A 101 2.26 -13.82 8.12
CA TYR A 101 0.88 -13.39 7.89
C TYR A 101 0.11 -14.33 6.99
N ARG A 102 -0.75 -15.16 7.60
CA ARG A 102 -1.70 -16.02 6.88
C ARG A 102 -3.11 -15.48 7.00
N MET A 103 -3.79 -15.33 5.86
CA MET A 103 -5.25 -15.21 5.79
C MET A 103 -5.82 -16.47 5.14
N HIS A 104 -6.83 -17.07 5.73
CA HIS A 104 -7.52 -18.20 5.12
C HIS A 104 -8.29 -17.74 3.86
N PRO A 105 -8.24 -18.45 2.72
CA PRO A 105 -8.88 -17.99 1.48
C PRO A 105 -10.40 -17.77 1.56
N ALA A 106 -11.10 -18.46 2.47
CA ALA A 106 -12.54 -18.23 2.68
C ALA A 106 -12.85 -16.87 3.34
N ASN A 107 -11.84 -16.18 3.89
CA ASN A 107 -11.95 -14.81 4.41
C ASN A 107 -11.72 -13.73 3.34
N LEU A 108 -11.52 -14.09 2.06
CA LEU A 108 -11.41 -13.13 0.96
C LEU A 108 -12.53 -12.08 0.87
N PRO A 109 -13.79 -12.35 1.29
CA PRO A 109 -14.79 -11.30 1.40
C PRO A 109 -14.32 -10.08 2.22
N ALA A 110 -13.49 -10.26 3.25
CA ALA A 110 -12.95 -9.17 4.06
C ALA A 110 -11.98 -8.27 3.28
N LEU A 111 -11.38 -8.75 2.19
CA LEU A 111 -10.64 -7.92 1.25
C LEU A 111 -11.57 -7.32 0.18
N ALA A 112 -12.50 -8.11 -0.33
CA ALA A 112 -13.37 -7.75 -1.45
C ALA A 112 -14.40 -6.67 -1.11
N VAL A 113 -14.79 -6.49 0.17
CA VAL A 113 -15.71 -5.43 0.62
C VAL A 113 -15.24 -4.02 0.24
N ALA A 114 -13.92 -3.78 0.18
CA ALA A 114 -13.37 -2.50 -0.26
C ALA A 114 -13.38 -2.32 -1.79
N ARG A 115 -13.74 -3.37 -2.54
CA ARG A 115 -13.76 -3.42 -4.01
C ARG A 115 -12.44 -2.97 -4.64
N PRO A 116 -11.27 -3.49 -4.21
CA PRO A 116 -10.00 -3.06 -4.79
C PRO A 116 -9.91 -3.46 -6.27
N ASP A 117 -9.45 -2.54 -7.10
CA ASP A 117 -9.19 -2.80 -8.52
C ASP A 117 -7.87 -3.53 -8.71
N VAL A 118 -6.89 -3.26 -7.84
CA VAL A 118 -5.55 -3.88 -7.84
C VAL A 118 -5.08 -4.18 -6.41
N CYS A 119 -4.64 -5.42 -6.19
CA CYS A 119 -3.90 -5.85 -5.01
C CYS A 119 -2.41 -6.02 -5.38
N VAL A 120 -1.56 -5.18 -4.81
CA VAL A 120 -0.09 -5.30 -4.95
C VAL A 120 0.42 -6.40 -4.02
N LEU A 121 1.33 -7.23 -4.54
CA LEU A 121 1.88 -8.41 -3.87
C LEU A 121 3.42 -8.40 -3.74
N ALA A 122 4.11 -7.40 -4.30
CA ALA A 122 5.58 -7.32 -4.25
C ALA A 122 6.09 -6.86 -2.87
N ASN A 123 5.78 -7.61 -1.83
CA ASN A 123 6.16 -7.34 -0.45
C ASN A 123 6.88 -8.54 0.17
N ASN A 124 7.30 -8.38 1.41
CA ASN A 124 8.07 -9.34 2.19
C ASN A 124 7.20 -10.40 2.89
N HIS A 125 5.87 -10.47 2.64
CA HIS A 125 4.95 -11.40 3.31
C HIS A 125 4.13 -12.31 2.37
N VAL A 126 4.18 -12.10 1.05
CA VAL A 126 3.44 -12.93 0.07
C VAL A 126 3.98 -14.38 -0.05
N LEU A 127 5.20 -14.65 0.44
CA LEU A 127 5.83 -15.99 0.44
C LEU A 127 6.08 -16.53 1.85
N ASP A 128 5.41 -16.02 2.87
CA ASP A 128 5.55 -16.49 4.26
C ASP A 128 5.28 -17.99 4.41
N PHE A 129 4.44 -18.55 3.53
CA PHE A 129 4.14 -19.99 3.48
C PHE A 129 4.70 -20.67 2.22
N GLY A 130 5.81 -20.12 1.72
CA GLY A 130 6.55 -20.62 0.56
C GLY A 130 5.82 -20.46 -0.76
N ARG A 131 6.42 -21.00 -1.82
CA ARG A 131 5.86 -20.91 -3.18
C ARG A 131 4.50 -21.59 -3.34
N PRO A 132 4.19 -22.73 -2.68
CA PRO A 132 2.83 -23.27 -2.68
C PRO A 132 1.80 -22.28 -2.11
N GLY A 133 2.16 -21.55 -1.04
CA GLY A 133 1.31 -20.50 -0.47
C GLY A 133 1.11 -19.31 -1.42
N LEU A 134 2.17 -18.89 -2.13
CA LEU A 134 2.05 -17.88 -3.19
C LEU A 134 1.14 -18.35 -4.33
N GLU A 135 1.28 -19.59 -4.80
CA GLU A 135 0.42 -20.13 -5.86
C GLU A 135 -1.06 -20.16 -5.45
N GLU A 136 -1.36 -20.62 -4.22
CA GLU A 136 -2.73 -20.58 -3.71
C GLU A 136 -3.23 -19.14 -3.55
N THR A 137 -2.37 -18.21 -3.14
CA THR A 137 -2.69 -16.77 -3.06
C THR A 137 -3.11 -16.23 -4.43
N LEU A 138 -2.29 -16.48 -5.47
CA LEU A 138 -2.57 -16.04 -6.84
C LEU A 138 -3.86 -16.66 -7.38
N VAL A 139 -4.10 -17.95 -7.13
CA VAL A 139 -5.33 -18.64 -7.55
C VAL A 139 -6.55 -18.08 -6.81
N SER A 140 -6.46 -17.86 -5.51
CA SER A 140 -7.57 -17.39 -4.67
C SER A 140 -7.98 -15.97 -5.05
N LEU A 141 -7.00 -15.06 -5.22
CA LEU A 141 -7.27 -13.68 -5.65
C LEU A 141 -7.88 -13.63 -7.07
N ARG A 142 -7.34 -14.41 -8.01
CA ARG A 142 -7.90 -14.51 -9.37
C ARG A 142 -9.32 -15.08 -9.35
N GLY A 143 -9.58 -16.10 -8.54
CA GLY A 143 -10.90 -16.71 -8.37
C GLY A 143 -11.95 -15.74 -7.81
N ALA A 144 -11.51 -14.77 -6.99
CA ALA A 144 -12.33 -13.67 -6.50
C ALA A 144 -12.43 -12.47 -7.48
N GLY A 145 -11.84 -12.56 -8.68
CA GLY A 145 -11.86 -11.49 -9.67
C GLY A 145 -10.93 -10.31 -9.35
N LEU A 146 -10.03 -10.46 -8.38
CA LEU A 146 -9.09 -9.42 -7.96
C LEU A 146 -7.84 -9.45 -8.85
N ARG A 147 -7.50 -8.30 -9.45
CA ARG A 147 -6.25 -8.17 -10.22
C ARG A 147 -5.07 -8.00 -9.29
N THR A 148 -3.94 -8.54 -9.68
CA THR A 148 -2.71 -8.48 -8.89
C THR A 148 -1.55 -7.90 -9.69
N ALA A 149 -0.59 -7.32 -8.99
CA ALA A 149 0.70 -6.90 -9.55
C ALA A 149 1.84 -7.23 -8.58
N GLY A 150 3.02 -7.55 -9.11
CA GLY A 150 4.24 -7.65 -8.30
C GLY A 150 4.60 -9.03 -7.78
N ALA A 151 3.77 -10.04 -8.03
CA ALA A 151 4.12 -11.44 -7.84
C ALA A 151 3.41 -12.30 -8.91
N GLY A 152 4.00 -13.43 -9.27
CA GLY A 152 3.46 -14.27 -10.33
C GLY A 152 4.16 -15.61 -10.43
N ARG A 153 3.69 -16.47 -11.34
CA ARG A 153 4.21 -17.84 -11.53
C ARG A 153 5.59 -17.90 -12.18
N ASN A 154 6.01 -16.78 -12.75
CA ASN A 154 7.28 -16.59 -13.42
C ASN A 154 7.58 -15.08 -13.53
N THR A 155 8.73 -14.74 -14.10
CA THR A 155 9.13 -13.34 -14.32
C THR A 155 8.15 -12.54 -15.20
N ALA A 156 7.54 -13.16 -16.22
CA ALA A 156 6.62 -12.43 -17.09
C ALA A 156 5.36 -11.99 -16.32
N GLU A 157 4.79 -12.87 -15.50
CA GLU A 157 3.64 -12.55 -14.65
C GLU A 157 4.03 -11.58 -13.51
N ALA A 158 5.13 -11.83 -12.80
CA ALA A 158 5.49 -11.04 -11.63
C ALA A 158 5.74 -9.57 -11.96
N TYR A 159 6.40 -9.29 -13.10
CA TYR A 159 6.69 -7.93 -13.55
C TYR A 159 5.59 -7.34 -14.46
N ALA A 160 4.54 -8.09 -14.81
CA ALA A 160 3.44 -7.53 -15.60
C ALA A 160 2.68 -6.48 -14.78
N PRO A 161 2.26 -5.36 -15.41
CA PRO A 161 1.38 -4.43 -14.73
C PRO A 161 -0.03 -5.00 -14.60
N ALA A 162 -0.70 -4.69 -13.48
CA ALA A 162 -2.16 -4.72 -13.46
C ALA A 162 -2.68 -3.54 -14.29
N VAL A 163 -3.73 -3.77 -15.07
CA VAL A 163 -4.27 -2.76 -16.00
C VAL A 163 -5.73 -2.52 -15.66
N VAL A 164 -6.06 -1.27 -15.32
CA VAL A 164 -7.42 -0.82 -15.05
C VAL A 164 -7.82 0.18 -16.12
N ALA A 165 -8.88 -0.12 -16.88
CA ALA A 165 -9.41 0.79 -17.89
C ALA A 165 -10.19 1.92 -17.22
N LEU A 166 -10.02 3.15 -17.70
CA LEU A 166 -10.73 4.32 -17.18
C LEU A 166 -12.00 4.61 -17.98
N PRO A 167 -13.11 5.04 -17.35
CA PRO A 167 -14.37 5.33 -18.04
C PRO A 167 -14.24 6.39 -19.16
N GLY A 168 -13.41 7.42 -18.96
CA GLY A 168 -13.16 8.50 -19.92
C GLY A 168 -12.12 8.18 -21.00
N GLY A 169 -11.66 6.93 -21.09
CA GLY A 169 -10.54 6.52 -21.93
C GLY A 169 -9.19 6.64 -21.25
N GLY A 170 -8.20 5.87 -21.73
CA GLY A 170 -6.92 5.68 -21.02
C GLY A 170 -6.99 4.55 -20.00
N ARG A 171 -5.88 4.33 -19.30
CA ARG A 171 -5.72 3.24 -18.32
C ARG A 171 -4.84 3.67 -17.16
N VAL A 172 -5.03 3.04 -16.00
CA VAL A 172 -4.05 3.04 -14.92
C VAL A 172 -3.28 1.72 -14.99
N LEU A 173 -1.96 1.81 -15.16
CA LEU A 173 -1.02 0.70 -15.13
C LEU A 173 -0.34 0.67 -13.77
N VAL A 174 -0.52 -0.42 -13.01
CA VAL A 174 0.10 -0.59 -11.69
C VAL A 174 1.21 -1.61 -11.79
N PHE A 175 2.44 -1.15 -11.65
CA PHE A 175 3.63 -1.98 -11.49
C PHE A 175 3.97 -2.08 -10.01
N ALA A 176 4.63 -3.16 -9.61
CA ALA A 176 5.00 -3.37 -8.22
C ALA A 176 6.41 -3.97 -8.11
N LEU A 177 7.16 -3.55 -7.09
CA LEU A 177 8.55 -3.94 -6.88
C LEU A 177 8.82 -4.18 -5.38
N GLY A 178 9.54 -5.26 -5.06
CA GLY A 178 9.98 -5.57 -3.71
C GLY A 178 11.50 -5.44 -3.58
N ALA A 179 11.97 -4.74 -2.54
CA ALA A 179 13.39 -4.47 -2.33
C ALA A 179 13.94 -5.16 -1.07
N PRO A 180 15.24 -5.55 -1.04
CA PRO A 180 15.86 -6.18 0.12
C PRO A 180 15.87 -5.27 1.36
N SER A 181 15.85 -3.95 1.17
CA SER A 181 15.80 -3.00 2.29
C SER A 181 14.55 -3.13 3.16
N ALA A 182 13.46 -3.71 2.64
CA ALA A 182 12.23 -4.04 3.36
C ALA A 182 12.14 -5.53 3.76
N GLY A 183 13.25 -6.26 3.72
CA GLY A 183 13.29 -7.68 4.08
C GLY A 183 12.71 -8.62 3.03
N VAL A 184 12.63 -8.21 1.76
CA VAL A 184 12.33 -9.11 0.64
C VAL A 184 13.61 -9.89 0.27
N PRO A 185 13.68 -11.22 0.50
CA PRO A 185 14.87 -12.00 0.19
C PRO A 185 15.08 -12.12 -1.32
N SER A 186 16.34 -12.10 -1.78
CA SER A 186 16.65 -12.31 -3.21
C SER A 186 16.19 -13.69 -3.71
N ALA A 187 16.18 -14.70 -2.84
CA ALA A 187 15.69 -16.05 -3.14
C ALA A 187 14.18 -16.08 -3.50
N TRP A 188 13.43 -15.04 -3.15
CA TRP A 188 12.00 -14.92 -3.43
C TRP A 188 11.73 -14.30 -4.81
N ALA A 189 12.74 -13.80 -5.50
CA ALA A 189 12.61 -13.28 -6.86
C ALA A 189 11.99 -14.34 -7.78
N ALA A 190 11.05 -13.90 -8.62
CA ALA A 190 10.54 -14.74 -9.70
C ALA A 190 11.65 -15.05 -10.71
N THR A 191 11.63 -16.26 -11.26
CA THR A 191 12.49 -16.66 -12.39
C THR A 191 11.60 -17.09 -13.57
N PRO A 192 12.12 -17.34 -14.77
CA PRO A 192 11.30 -17.87 -15.86
C PRO A 192 10.57 -19.19 -15.52
N GLY A 193 11.12 -19.99 -14.61
CA GLY A 193 10.57 -21.30 -14.21
C GLY A 193 10.12 -21.38 -12.75
N THR A 194 10.10 -20.27 -12.01
CA THR A 194 9.80 -20.29 -10.58
C THR A 194 8.97 -19.07 -10.20
N SER A 195 7.89 -19.31 -9.46
CA SER A 195 7.01 -18.25 -8.98
C SER A 195 7.63 -17.40 -7.90
N GLY A 196 7.36 -16.11 -7.88
CA GLY A 196 7.98 -15.22 -6.90
C GLY A 196 7.57 -13.77 -7.10
N VAL A 197 8.31 -12.88 -6.45
CA VAL A 197 8.07 -11.44 -6.49
C VAL A 197 8.84 -10.75 -7.61
N ALA A 198 8.32 -9.62 -8.08
CA ALA A 198 9.04 -8.66 -8.89
C ALA A 198 10.11 -7.98 -8.03
N TYR A 199 11.26 -8.64 -7.92
CA TYR A 199 12.36 -8.24 -7.05
C TYR A 199 13.24 -7.17 -7.71
N VAL A 200 13.71 -6.21 -6.92
CA VAL A 200 14.79 -5.29 -7.31
C VAL A 200 15.96 -5.43 -6.33
N PRO A 201 17.18 -5.76 -6.80
CA PRO A 201 18.31 -6.02 -5.92
C PRO A 201 18.82 -4.77 -5.19
N GLU A 202 18.63 -3.60 -5.80
CA GLU A 202 19.08 -2.32 -5.25
C GLU A 202 18.29 -1.14 -5.83
N LEU A 203 18.23 -0.05 -5.06
CA LEU A 203 17.60 1.21 -5.46
C LEU A 203 18.59 2.11 -6.20
N SER A 204 19.17 1.58 -7.29
CA SER A 204 20.18 2.28 -8.10
C SER A 204 19.59 2.94 -9.34
N ALA A 205 20.38 3.80 -10.00
CA ALA A 205 19.95 4.42 -11.26
C ALA A 205 19.80 3.39 -12.39
N GLY A 206 20.62 2.34 -12.40
CA GLY A 206 20.50 1.25 -13.38
C GLY A 206 19.19 0.50 -13.22
N THR A 207 18.82 0.15 -11.98
CA THR A 207 17.51 -0.44 -11.67
C THR A 207 16.37 0.48 -12.07
N ALA A 208 16.43 1.77 -11.72
CA ALA A 208 15.38 2.73 -12.09
C ALA A 208 15.21 2.82 -13.61
N ALA A 209 16.31 2.88 -14.38
CA ALA A 209 16.27 2.90 -15.84
C ALA A 209 15.65 1.62 -16.43
N ALA A 210 15.91 0.45 -15.83
CA ALA A 210 15.29 -0.80 -16.25
C ALA A 210 13.78 -0.80 -16.01
N VAL A 211 13.33 -0.33 -14.85
CA VAL A 211 11.90 -0.18 -14.50
C VAL A 211 11.24 0.82 -15.45
N VAL A 212 11.84 1.99 -15.66
CA VAL A 212 11.32 3.03 -16.57
C VAL A 212 11.16 2.49 -18.00
N ARG A 213 12.15 1.75 -18.51
CA ARG A 213 12.05 1.12 -19.84
C ARG A 213 10.90 0.11 -19.89
N HIS A 214 10.65 -0.62 -18.81
CA HIS A 214 9.53 -1.56 -18.73
C HIS A 214 8.19 -0.83 -18.72
N VAL A 215 8.05 0.22 -17.91
CA VAL A 215 6.88 1.11 -17.88
C VAL A 215 6.62 1.70 -19.28
N GLY A 216 7.67 2.23 -19.93
CA GLY A 216 7.57 2.84 -21.26
C GLY A 216 7.15 1.88 -22.38
N ARG A 217 7.42 0.57 -22.25
CA ARG A 217 6.95 -0.45 -23.20
C ARG A 217 5.45 -0.73 -23.08
N ALA A 218 4.86 -0.51 -21.91
CA ALA A 218 3.45 -0.79 -21.65
C ALA A 218 2.56 0.46 -21.79
N LYS A 219 3.10 1.64 -21.45
CA LYS A 219 2.40 2.93 -21.53
C LYS A 219 2.10 3.31 -22.97
N ARG A 220 0.91 3.88 -23.17
CA ARG A 220 0.43 4.55 -24.37
C ARG A 220 -0.02 5.97 -24.01
N PRO A 221 -0.21 6.87 -24.99
CA PRO A 221 -0.79 8.18 -24.74
C PRO A 221 -2.12 8.06 -23.97
N GLY A 222 -2.26 8.84 -22.90
CA GLY A 222 -3.42 8.82 -22.01
C GLY A 222 -3.37 7.78 -20.88
N ASP A 223 -2.36 6.92 -20.81
CA ASP A 223 -2.18 6.04 -19.65
C ASP A 223 -1.48 6.76 -18.48
N LEU A 224 -1.93 6.46 -17.27
CA LEU A 224 -1.24 6.75 -16.03
C LEU A 224 -0.51 5.49 -15.54
N ALA A 225 0.65 5.67 -14.93
CA ALA A 225 1.49 4.62 -14.38
C ALA A 225 1.75 4.89 -12.90
N VAL A 226 1.36 3.91 -12.09
CA VAL A 226 1.67 3.81 -10.68
C VAL A 226 2.76 2.77 -10.51
N VAL A 227 3.82 3.09 -9.80
CA VAL A 227 4.81 2.10 -9.35
C VAL A 227 4.72 1.99 -7.85
N SER A 228 4.16 0.89 -7.37
CA SER A 228 4.18 0.54 -5.95
C SER A 228 5.52 -0.11 -5.59
N VAL A 229 6.11 0.31 -4.47
CA VAL A 229 7.43 -0.20 -4.07
C VAL A 229 7.47 -0.46 -2.58
N HIS A 230 7.76 -1.70 -2.22
CA HIS A 230 7.93 -2.13 -0.85
C HIS A 230 9.43 -2.06 -0.48
N TRP A 231 9.81 -1.02 0.28
CA TRP A 231 11.22 -0.65 0.53
C TRP A 231 11.49 -0.08 1.92
N GLY A 232 12.77 0.04 2.27
CA GLY A 232 13.20 0.78 3.44
C GLY A 232 12.91 0.13 4.79
N SER A 233 13.32 0.81 5.85
CA SER A 233 13.10 0.33 7.21
C SER A 233 11.64 0.49 7.63
N ASN A 234 11.19 -0.40 8.52
CA ASN A 234 9.84 -0.40 9.08
C ASN A 234 9.55 0.82 9.98
N TRP A 235 10.59 1.38 10.61
CA TRP A 235 10.47 2.49 11.57
C TRP A 235 11.41 3.65 11.23
N GLY A 236 11.04 4.86 11.66
CA GLY A 236 11.81 6.09 11.50
C GLY A 236 11.30 6.98 10.36
N TYR A 237 11.29 8.30 10.59
CA TYR A 237 10.84 9.29 9.59
C TYR A 237 11.87 9.62 8.51
N ARG A 238 13.14 9.27 8.71
CA ARG A 238 14.20 9.56 7.73
C ARG A 238 14.07 8.63 6.52
N VAL A 239 13.74 9.21 5.37
CA VAL A 239 13.80 8.51 4.08
C VAL A 239 15.24 8.48 3.57
N ALA A 240 15.73 7.31 3.18
CA ALA A 240 17.11 7.15 2.68
C ALA A 240 17.31 7.92 1.36
N ARG A 241 18.51 8.47 1.14
CA ARG A 241 18.81 9.25 -0.08
C ARG A 241 18.64 8.41 -1.35
N GLU A 242 18.99 7.13 -1.30
CA GLU A 242 18.79 6.22 -2.43
C GLU A 242 17.31 6.04 -2.78
N GLN A 243 16.42 5.93 -1.78
CA GLN A 243 14.96 5.84 -2.00
C GLN A 243 14.43 7.09 -2.69
N VAL A 244 14.81 8.28 -2.18
CA VAL A 244 14.41 9.57 -2.78
C VAL A 244 14.89 9.68 -4.22
N ARG A 245 16.17 9.37 -4.46
CA ARG A 245 16.76 9.41 -5.80
C ARG A 245 16.08 8.41 -6.74
N PHE A 246 15.83 7.20 -6.28
CA PHE A 246 15.18 6.16 -7.07
C PHE A 246 13.75 6.58 -7.46
N ALA A 247 12.94 7.05 -6.51
CA ALA A 247 11.59 7.53 -6.78
C ALA A 247 11.56 8.70 -7.78
N ARG A 248 12.49 9.66 -7.64
CA ARG A 248 12.62 10.78 -8.58
C ARG A 248 13.03 10.32 -9.99
N LEU A 249 13.94 9.35 -10.10
CA LEU A 249 14.33 8.77 -11.39
C LEU A 249 13.17 8.01 -12.07
N LEU A 250 12.30 7.36 -11.30
CA LEU A 250 11.07 6.77 -11.83
C LEU A 250 10.14 7.85 -12.40
N VAL A 251 9.93 8.94 -11.65
CA VAL A 251 9.12 10.09 -12.11
C VAL A 251 9.72 10.73 -13.37
N ASP A 252 11.03 10.95 -13.39
CA ASP A 252 11.75 11.46 -14.57
C ASP A 252 11.58 10.57 -15.80
N GLY A 253 11.41 9.26 -15.59
CA GLY A 253 11.14 8.28 -16.63
C GLY A 253 9.67 8.12 -17.04
N GLY A 254 8.77 8.94 -16.50
CA GLY A 254 7.36 8.95 -16.88
C GLY A 254 6.44 8.11 -15.98
N VAL A 255 6.86 7.78 -14.76
CA VAL A 255 5.95 7.29 -13.70
C VAL A 255 5.18 8.48 -13.13
N ASP A 256 3.86 8.32 -12.98
CA ASP A 256 2.97 9.42 -12.56
C ASP A 256 2.75 9.43 -11.04
N VAL A 257 2.75 8.25 -10.40
CA VAL A 257 2.69 8.10 -8.94
C VAL A 257 3.65 7.00 -8.47
N VAL A 258 4.39 7.29 -7.41
CA VAL A 258 5.16 6.29 -6.68
C VAL A 258 4.48 6.01 -5.34
N HIS A 259 4.10 4.76 -5.10
CA HIS A 259 3.32 4.31 -3.95
C HIS A 259 4.16 3.42 -3.04
N GLY A 260 4.84 4.03 -2.07
CA GLY A 260 5.76 3.34 -1.16
C GLY A 260 5.09 2.71 0.06
N HIS A 261 5.62 1.56 0.49
CA HIS A 261 5.10 0.71 1.58
C HIS A 261 6.19 0.29 2.57
N SER A 262 5.88 -0.64 3.49
CA SER A 262 6.79 -1.27 4.47
C SER A 262 7.04 -0.48 5.75
N ALA A 263 7.03 0.86 5.69
CA ALA A 263 7.02 1.65 6.90
C ALA A 263 5.68 1.47 7.61
N HIS A 264 5.67 1.08 8.88
CA HIS A 264 4.45 0.85 9.68
C HIS A 264 3.73 2.14 10.09
N HIS A 265 4.31 3.29 9.74
CA HIS A 265 3.73 4.61 9.94
C HIS A 265 3.91 5.46 8.66
N PRO A 266 3.03 6.44 8.42
CA PRO A 266 3.18 7.34 7.29
C PRO A 266 4.55 8.05 7.29
N ARG A 267 5.18 8.05 6.13
CA ARG A 267 6.37 8.84 5.81
C ARG A 267 5.97 10.01 4.92
N ARG A 268 6.93 10.90 4.70
CA ARG A 268 6.70 12.15 3.98
C ARG A 268 6.09 11.91 2.58
N PRO A 269 4.98 12.56 2.23
CA PRO A 269 4.63 12.80 0.84
C PRO A 269 5.60 13.80 0.20
N GLU A 270 5.84 13.64 -1.10
CA GLU A 270 6.64 14.56 -1.90
C GLU A 270 5.91 14.82 -3.23
N VAL A 271 5.89 16.09 -3.65
CA VAL A 271 5.46 16.46 -5.01
C VAL A 271 6.70 16.84 -5.81
N TYR A 272 7.14 15.94 -6.68
CA TYR A 272 8.33 16.12 -7.51
C TYR A 272 7.91 16.31 -8.97
N ARG A 273 8.24 17.48 -9.56
CA ARG A 273 7.83 17.85 -10.93
C ARG A 273 6.32 17.69 -11.18
N GLY A 274 5.53 18.03 -10.17
CA GLY A 274 4.08 17.92 -10.18
C GLY A 274 3.55 16.49 -10.01
N ARG A 275 4.41 15.49 -9.76
CA ARG A 275 4.02 14.07 -9.57
C ARG A 275 4.11 13.67 -8.11
N LEU A 276 3.23 12.78 -7.68
CA LEU A 276 3.17 12.35 -6.30
C LEU A 276 4.16 11.20 -6.03
N VAL A 277 4.93 11.34 -4.96
CA VAL A 277 5.73 10.28 -4.36
C VAL A 277 5.31 10.12 -2.91
N LEU A 278 4.71 8.97 -2.59
CA LEU A 278 4.48 8.54 -1.22
C LEU A 278 5.65 7.64 -0.81
N HIS A 279 6.53 8.12 0.08
CA HIS A 279 7.75 7.37 0.46
C HIS A 279 7.47 6.18 1.39
N GLY A 280 6.30 6.15 2.01
CA GLY A 280 5.82 5.08 2.88
C GLY A 280 4.43 5.44 3.39
N CYS A 281 3.43 4.60 3.11
CA CYS A 281 2.04 4.89 3.45
C CYS A 281 1.62 4.49 4.87
N GLY A 282 2.48 3.83 5.64
CA GLY A 282 2.06 3.22 6.90
C GLY A 282 1.41 1.86 6.69
N ASP A 283 0.97 1.28 7.80
CA ASP A 283 -0.03 0.22 7.75
C ASP A 283 -1.42 0.83 7.49
N PHE A 284 -2.34 0.06 6.94
CA PHE A 284 -3.76 0.42 6.82
C PHE A 284 -4.65 -0.48 7.64
N ILE A 285 -4.47 -1.80 7.56
CA ILE A 285 -5.17 -2.79 8.41
C ILE A 285 -4.12 -3.77 8.92
N ASP A 286 -4.09 -4.00 10.22
CA ASP A 286 -3.16 -4.91 10.90
C ASP A 286 -3.70 -5.29 12.29
N ASP A 287 -2.87 -5.99 13.06
CA ASP A 287 -3.08 -6.45 14.41
C ASP A 287 -1.97 -5.97 15.38
N TYR A 288 -1.47 -4.73 15.20
CA TYR A 288 -0.38 -4.16 16.01
C TYR A 288 -0.82 -3.54 17.34
N GLU A 289 -2.13 -3.43 17.57
CA GLU A 289 -2.67 -2.90 18.82
C GLU A 289 -2.12 -3.65 20.05
N GLY A 290 -1.55 -2.90 21.00
CA GLY A 290 -0.95 -3.45 22.22
C GLY A 290 0.51 -3.91 22.09
N ILE A 291 1.12 -3.83 20.89
CA ILE A 291 2.57 -4.00 20.73
C ILE A 291 3.29 -2.70 21.15
N ALA A 292 4.22 -2.82 22.09
CA ALA A 292 4.93 -1.68 22.68
C ALA A 292 6.31 -1.42 22.04
N GLY A 293 6.88 -0.24 22.28
CA GLY A 293 8.26 0.12 21.92
C GLY A 293 8.41 1.07 20.72
N TYR A 294 7.30 1.43 20.08
CA TYR A 294 7.25 2.30 18.89
C TYR A 294 6.17 3.38 18.98
N GLU A 295 5.73 3.73 20.19
CA GLU A 295 4.61 4.63 20.46
C GLU A 295 4.84 6.03 19.88
N GLU A 296 6.10 6.46 19.76
CA GLU A 296 6.49 7.75 19.16
C GLU A 296 6.07 7.91 17.69
N TYR A 297 5.87 6.78 16.99
CA TYR A 297 5.45 6.77 15.59
C TYR A 297 3.92 6.76 15.43
N ARG A 298 3.17 6.57 16.53
CA ARG A 298 1.71 6.44 16.52
C ARG A 298 1.24 5.47 15.44
N ALA A 299 1.77 4.25 15.50
CA ALA A 299 1.36 3.16 14.63
C ALA A 299 -0.06 2.67 14.93
N ASP A 300 -0.90 3.42 15.64
CA ASP A 300 -2.35 3.27 15.69
C ASP A 300 -3.05 4.20 14.67
N LEU A 301 -2.38 5.24 14.19
CA LEU A 301 -2.94 6.18 13.21
C LEU A 301 -2.72 5.68 11.78
N ARG A 302 -3.75 5.86 10.95
CA ARG A 302 -3.86 5.32 9.59
C ARG A 302 -4.29 6.43 8.64
N ILE A 303 -3.89 6.34 7.38
CA ILE A 303 -4.30 7.31 6.35
C ILE A 303 -4.89 6.58 5.14
N ALA A 304 -6.10 6.97 4.79
CA ALA A 304 -6.69 6.69 3.48
C ALA A 304 -6.41 7.89 2.55
N TYR A 305 -5.85 7.65 1.37
CA TYR A 305 -5.46 8.70 0.42
C TYR A 305 -6.39 8.71 -0.79
N LEU A 306 -6.96 9.86 -1.13
CA LEU A 306 -7.54 10.14 -2.45
C LEU A 306 -6.61 11.07 -3.20
N VAL A 307 -6.11 10.59 -4.33
CA VAL A 307 -5.12 11.27 -5.16
C VAL A 307 -5.75 11.61 -6.49
N THR A 308 -5.96 12.90 -6.74
CA THR A 308 -6.57 13.39 -7.98
C THR A 308 -5.47 13.86 -8.93
N LEU A 309 -5.49 13.32 -10.15
CA LEU A 309 -4.48 13.54 -11.18
C LEU A 309 -5.14 14.08 -12.45
N GLU A 310 -4.44 14.97 -13.17
CA GLU A 310 -4.83 15.34 -14.53
C GLU A 310 -4.77 14.13 -15.46
N ALA A 311 -5.77 13.96 -16.30
CA ALA A 311 -5.90 12.79 -17.17
C ALA A 311 -6.48 13.13 -18.55
N GLY A 312 -6.40 12.16 -19.45
CA GLY A 312 -6.93 12.23 -20.80
C GLY A 312 -5.92 12.70 -21.85
N ALA A 313 -6.19 12.35 -23.12
CA ALA A 313 -5.29 12.61 -24.25
C ALA A 313 -5.05 14.10 -24.55
N GLY A 314 -5.93 14.98 -24.07
CA GLY A 314 -5.82 16.44 -24.22
C GLY A 314 -5.28 17.17 -22.99
N ALA A 315 -4.92 16.47 -21.91
CA ALA A 315 -4.33 17.13 -20.74
C ALA A 315 -2.94 17.70 -21.07
N ALA A 316 -2.69 18.93 -20.62
CA ALA A 316 -1.41 19.59 -20.83
C ALA A 316 -0.26 18.92 -20.05
N ALA A 317 -0.57 18.28 -18.92
CA ALA A 317 0.38 17.53 -18.10
C ALA A 317 -0.28 16.28 -17.47
N PRO A 318 -0.58 15.22 -18.26
CA PRO A 318 -1.22 14.00 -17.75
C PRO A 318 -0.41 13.41 -16.59
N GLY A 319 -1.09 13.08 -15.49
CA GLY A 319 -0.53 12.58 -14.25
C GLY A 319 0.00 13.64 -13.30
N ARG A 320 -0.17 14.94 -13.59
CA ARG A 320 0.09 16.01 -12.62
C ARG A 320 -0.92 15.93 -11.47
N LEU A 321 -0.42 15.96 -10.24
CA LEU A 321 -1.23 16.02 -9.02
C LEU A 321 -2.01 17.34 -8.99
N THR A 322 -3.32 17.25 -8.84
CA THR A 322 -4.19 18.42 -8.60
C THR A 322 -4.49 18.57 -7.12
N GLU A 323 -4.80 17.48 -6.43
CA GLU A 323 -5.08 17.43 -5.00
C GLU A 323 -4.70 16.05 -4.45
N MET A 324 -4.21 16.00 -3.21
CA MET A 324 -4.25 14.79 -2.40
C MET A 324 -5.02 15.07 -1.12
N ARG A 325 -6.13 14.35 -0.94
CA ARG A 325 -6.94 14.36 0.27
C ARG A 325 -6.65 13.12 1.10
N MET A 326 -6.53 13.29 2.39
CA MET A 326 -6.13 12.27 3.35
C MET A 326 -7.18 12.18 4.44
N LEU A 327 -7.76 11.01 4.66
CA LEU A 327 -8.62 10.76 5.82
C LEU A 327 -7.79 10.15 6.96
N PRO A 328 -7.61 10.88 8.07
CA PRO A 328 -7.00 10.33 9.27
C PRO A 328 -7.97 9.35 9.95
N LEU A 329 -7.49 8.14 10.18
CA LEU A 329 -8.19 7.06 10.87
C LEU A 329 -7.34 6.59 12.06
N ARG A 330 -7.96 5.87 12.98
CA ARG A 330 -7.28 5.19 14.09
C ARG A 330 -7.71 3.73 14.13
N ALA A 331 -6.75 2.83 14.20
CA ALA A 331 -6.97 1.41 14.46
C ALA A 331 -7.36 1.21 15.93
N ARG A 332 -8.54 0.62 16.14
CA ARG A 332 -9.06 0.29 17.46
C ARG A 332 -9.99 -0.92 17.39
N ARG A 333 -9.70 -1.96 18.17
CA ARG A 333 -10.40 -3.25 18.16
C ARG A 333 -10.36 -3.92 16.79
N MET A 334 -9.19 -3.88 16.15
CA MET A 334 -8.91 -4.39 14.81
C MET A 334 -9.90 -3.85 13.75
N ARG A 335 -10.27 -2.57 13.90
CA ARG A 335 -11.19 -1.83 13.05
C ARG A 335 -10.71 -0.40 12.88
N LEU A 336 -10.91 0.16 11.69
CA LEU A 336 -10.67 1.58 11.44
C LEU A 336 -11.83 2.44 11.94
N GLU A 337 -11.55 3.29 12.92
CA GLU A 337 -12.43 4.34 13.42
C GLU A 337 -11.93 5.71 12.94
N HIS A 338 -12.80 6.73 12.87
CA HIS A 338 -12.34 8.10 12.64
C HIS A 338 -11.34 8.52 13.72
N ALA A 339 -10.20 9.08 13.31
CA ALA A 339 -9.27 9.64 14.28
C ALA A 339 -9.95 10.79 15.04
N PRO A 340 -9.76 10.92 16.36
CA PRO A 340 -10.26 12.06 17.12
C PRO A 340 -9.52 13.36 16.74
N PRO A 341 -10.06 14.55 17.05
CA PRO A 341 -9.49 15.83 16.62
C PRO A 341 -8.02 16.04 16.98
N GLU A 342 -7.59 15.63 18.18
CA GLU A 342 -6.21 15.72 18.64
C GLU A 342 -5.25 14.87 17.79
N ASP A 343 -5.68 13.69 17.37
CA ASP A 343 -4.90 12.80 16.52
C ASP A 343 -4.80 13.33 15.09
N ARG A 344 -5.85 13.99 14.59
CA ARG A 344 -5.82 14.68 13.28
C ARG A 344 -4.82 15.84 13.29
N VAL A 345 -4.80 16.63 14.36
CA VAL A 345 -3.85 17.72 14.55
C VAL A 345 -2.42 17.18 14.62
N TRP A 346 -2.20 16.14 15.43
CA TRP A 346 -0.90 15.49 15.54
C TRP A 346 -0.40 15.00 14.17
N LEU A 347 -1.25 14.31 13.41
CA LEU A 347 -0.88 13.76 12.11
C LEU A 347 -0.58 14.86 11.09
N ARG A 348 -1.39 15.93 11.06
CA ARG A 348 -1.12 17.12 10.23
C ARG A 348 0.24 17.72 10.56
N ASP A 349 0.54 17.90 11.84
CA ASP A 349 1.78 18.55 12.27
C ASP A 349 3.01 17.68 11.99
N VAL A 350 2.90 16.36 12.17
CA VAL A 350 3.94 15.40 11.78
C VAL A 350 4.17 15.43 10.28
N LEU A 351 3.12 15.31 9.47
CA LEU A 351 3.23 15.36 8.01
C LEU A 351 3.82 16.69 7.54
N GLY A 352 3.37 17.82 8.11
CA GLY A 352 3.91 19.15 7.81
C GLY A 352 5.40 19.26 8.14
N ARG A 353 5.85 18.67 9.25
CA ARG A 353 7.26 18.65 9.67
C ARG A 353 8.14 17.80 8.76
N ILE A 354 7.66 16.65 8.28
CA ILE A 354 8.49 15.69 7.53
C ILE A 354 8.48 15.91 6.00
N SER A 355 7.57 16.72 5.46
CA SER A 355 7.31 16.82 4.00
C SER A 355 8.05 17.94 3.27
N ASP A 356 9.20 18.40 3.79
CA ASP A 356 10.17 19.29 3.11
C ASP A 356 9.54 20.36 2.19
N GLY A 357 8.60 21.16 2.70
CA GLY A 357 7.98 22.29 1.98
C GLY A 357 6.61 22.03 1.36
N ALA A 358 6.07 20.81 1.45
CA ALA A 358 4.65 20.57 1.14
C ALA A 358 3.76 21.07 2.28
N ARG A 359 2.73 21.86 1.95
CA ARG A 359 1.77 22.37 2.93
C ARG A 359 0.64 21.37 3.11
N VAL A 360 0.48 20.86 4.34
CA VAL A 360 -0.64 20.03 4.75
C VAL A 360 -1.61 20.89 5.58
N THR A 361 -2.85 21.02 5.13
CA THR A 361 -3.91 21.78 5.81
C THR A 361 -5.04 20.84 6.23
N ALA A 362 -5.81 21.23 7.24
CA ALA A 362 -7.05 20.53 7.58
C ALA A 362 -8.23 21.15 6.80
N ASP A 363 -9.19 20.31 6.44
CA ASP A 363 -10.47 20.72 5.85
C ASP A 363 -11.62 20.57 6.87
N ALA A 364 -12.78 21.16 6.58
CA ALA A 364 -13.93 21.20 7.48
C ALA A 364 -14.54 19.81 7.77
N ASP A 365 -14.39 18.86 6.85
CA ASP A 365 -14.83 17.46 7.03
C ASP A 365 -13.85 16.62 7.86
N GLY A 366 -12.76 17.24 8.37
CA GLY A 366 -11.74 16.57 9.17
C GLY A 366 -10.69 15.82 8.36
N THR A 367 -10.74 15.88 7.03
CA THR A 367 -9.65 15.42 6.18
C THR A 367 -8.46 16.38 6.20
N LEU A 368 -7.30 15.87 5.82
CA LEU A 368 -6.10 16.68 5.55
C LEU A 368 -5.93 16.80 4.05
N VAL A 369 -5.45 17.94 3.58
CA VAL A 369 -5.24 18.22 2.16
C VAL A 369 -3.79 18.63 1.95
N LEU A 370 -3.17 18.01 0.95
CA LEU A 370 -1.92 18.44 0.37
C LEU A 370 -2.22 18.99 -1.02
N ALA A 371 -2.12 20.31 -1.16
CA ALA A 371 -2.16 20.98 -2.45
C ALA A 371 -0.73 21.07 -3.02
N PRO A 372 -0.53 20.94 -4.34
CA PRO A 372 0.76 21.21 -4.95
C PRO A 372 1.21 22.63 -4.59
N SER A 373 2.46 22.80 -4.13
CA SER A 373 3.00 24.16 -3.95
C SER A 373 2.89 24.90 -5.27
N ALA A 374 2.22 26.06 -5.27
CA ALA A 374 2.21 26.94 -6.42
C ALA A 374 3.66 27.21 -6.81
N VAL A 375 4.07 26.75 -7.98
CA VAL A 375 5.38 27.08 -8.54
C VAL A 375 5.36 28.59 -8.70
N THR A 376 6.03 29.32 -7.81
CA THR A 376 6.39 30.71 -8.12
C THR A 376 7.25 30.62 -9.38
N PRO A 377 6.86 31.23 -10.51
CA PRO A 377 7.69 31.22 -11.70
C PRO A 377 9.02 31.83 -11.31
N GLY A 378 10.08 31.03 -11.31
CA GLY A 378 11.41 31.49 -10.95
C GLY A 378 11.77 32.67 -11.84
N VAL A 379 12.02 33.81 -11.22
CA VAL A 379 12.70 34.94 -11.86
C VAL A 379 13.99 34.39 -12.43
N ARG A 380 14.09 34.39 -13.76
CA ARG A 380 15.36 34.16 -14.45
C ARG A 380 16.26 35.34 -14.07
N SER A 381 17.35 35.07 -13.36
CA SER A 381 18.52 35.94 -13.27
C SER A 381 19.61 35.39 -14.17
#